data_AF-M1ZX79-F1
#
_entry.id   AF-M1ZX79-F1
#
_cell.length_a   1.000
_cell.length_b   1.000
_cell.length_c   1.000
_cell.angle_alpha   90.00
_cell.angle_beta   90.00
_cell.angle_gamma   90.00
#
_symmetry.space_group_name_H-M   'P 1'
#
loop_
_entity.id
_entity.type
_entity.pdbx_description
1 polymer ?
#
loop_
_entity_poly.entity_id
_entity_poly.type
_entity_poly.pdbx_seq_one_letter_code
_entity_poly.pdbx_strand_id
1 'polypeptide(L)'
;MTINNIVIKNIKGNLNKYAMYYLSNVIVVTIFFIFANFIYNPGVSSGNISDKTISEVASKLMYLCEFVIIIFTFIFSNYSITTFLKSREKEFGLLSMFGLTKTQIRRYVMFENIVISIISIITGIFFGILFSKLFFMALSVILDLNAEIPFLISSKAVKITILSFLVVLNLISFITSFKIKNNNIAELLKGERIPKTTPKFSKIKAILGIVLIISGYVVGIFSGTAIISTMIPILIVVIIGTKLLFSQFSVFFTNKLQNNKGIYYKGINLITLSQIIYKLKDNAKVLFITSILSGITLASAISVYSLQRVSLSSMEENCPQDIGIIEQGINSHKVIANGKVEDILKKYKFDIQYKNKIELIKAKNNDMVKENKKNPYNIKINKNDFNIMSQN
;
A
#
# COMPACT_ATOMS: atom_id res chain seq x y z
N MET A 1 -17.22 -44.46 -1.67
CA MET A 1 -16.20 -43.37 -1.68
C MET A 1 -16.66 -42.29 -0.71
N THR A 2 -15.85 -41.90 0.28
CA THR A 2 -16.16 -40.80 1.20
C THR A 2 -15.86 -39.45 0.55
N ILE A 3 -16.58 -38.38 0.94
CA ILE A 3 -16.40 -37.01 0.43
C ILE A 3 -14.93 -36.55 0.52
N ASN A 4 -14.22 -36.94 1.59
CA ASN A 4 -12.80 -36.61 1.79
C ASN A 4 -11.89 -37.21 0.71
N ASN A 5 -12.17 -38.43 0.23
CA ASN A 5 -11.38 -39.07 -0.83
C ASN A 5 -11.56 -38.37 -2.18
N ILE A 6 -12.72 -37.76 -2.42
CA ILE A 6 -12.98 -36.97 -3.63
C ILE A 6 -12.19 -35.66 -3.57
N VAL A 7 -12.16 -34.99 -2.41
CA VAL A 7 -11.41 -33.74 -2.21
C VAL A 7 -9.91 -33.94 -2.47
N ILE A 8 -9.30 -34.97 -1.88
CA ILE A 8 -7.85 -35.22 -2.02
C ILE A 8 -7.47 -35.54 -3.47
N LYS A 9 -8.28 -36.37 -4.16
CA LYS A 9 -8.05 -36.69 -5.58
C LYS A 9 -8.23 -35.46 -6.48
N ASN A 10 -9.18 -34.58 -6.16
CA ASN A 10 -9.40 -33.36 -6.95
C ASN A 10 -8.26 -32.34 -6.75
N ILE A 11 -7.76 -32.17 -5.51
CA ILE A 11 -6.57 -31.35 -5.24
C ILE A 11 -5.36 -31.90 -6.01
N LYS A 12 -5.09 -33.21 -5.94
CA LYS A 12 -3.98 -33.85 -6.67
C LYS A 12 -4.11 -33.72 -8.20
N GLY A 13 -5.32 -33.85 -8.74
CA GLY A 13 -5.56 -33.75 -10.19
C GLY A 13 -5.43 -32.33 -10.74
N ASN A 14 -5.63 -31.30 -9.91
CA ASN A 14 -5.60 -29.90 -10.31
C ASN A 14 -4.57 -29.06 -9.53
N LEU A 15 -3.47 -29.68 -9.05
CA LEU A 15 -2.49 -29.05 -8.14
C LEU A 15 -2.05 -27.66 -8.59
N ASN A 16 -1.78 -27.47 -9.88
CA ASN A 16 -1.31 -26.18 -10.39
C ASN A 16 -2.30 -25.03 -10.11
N LYS A 17 -3.60 -25.27 -10.24
CA LYS A 17 -4.64 -24.25 -10.00
C LYS A 17 -4.76 -23.92 -8.52
N TYR A 18 -4.70 -24.95 -7.67
CA TYR A 18 -4.72 -24.80 -6.22
C TYR A 18 -3.46 -24.09 -5.72
N ALA A 19 -2.29 -24.48 -6.22
CA ALA A 19 -1.01 -23.87 -5.90
C ALA A 19 -0.97 -22.39 -6.26
N MET A 20 -1.48 -22.00 -7.44
CA MET A 20 -1.55 -20.58 -7.84
C MET A 20 -2.43 -19.75 -6.90
N TYR A 21 -3.61 -20.25 -6.53
CA TYR A 21 -4.50 -19.55 -5.59
C TYR A 21 -3.91 -19.47 -4.18
N TYR A 22 -3.35 -20.57 -3.69
CA TYR A 22 -2.67 -20.65 -2.40
C TYR A 22 -1.45 -19.72 -2.33
N LEU A 23 -0.53 -19.78 -3.31
CA LEU A 23 0.67 -18.94 -3.35
C LEU A 23 0.32 -17.45 -3.41
N SER A 24 -0.73 -17.10 -4.16
CA SER A 24 -1.26 -15.73 -4.20
C SER A 24 -1.61 -15.23 -2.80
N ASN A 25 -2.35 -16.01 -2.01
CA ASN A 25 -2.70 -15.63 -0.64
C ASN A 25 -1.47 -15.60 0.30
N VAL A 26 -0.54 -16.55 0.15
CA VAL A 26 0.70 -16.60 0.96
C VAL A 26 1.53 -15.33 0.78
N ILE A 27 1.73 -14.88 -0.47
CA ILE A 27 2.52 -13.67 -0.77
C ILE A 27 1.90 -12.45 -0.10
N VAL A 28 0.59 -12.30 -0.16
CA VAL A 28 -0.09 -11.14 0.41
C VAL A 28 -0.02 -11.13 1.94
N VAL A 29 -0.22 -12.30 2.59
CA VAL A 29 -0.03 -12.44 4.04
C VAL A 29 1.42 -12.12 4.43
N THR A 30 2.38 -12.63 3.67
CA THR A 30 3.82 -12.40 3.90
C THR A 30 4.15 -10.92 3.90
N ILE A 31 3.72 -10.20 2.86
CA ILE A 31 3.94 -8.76 2.73
C ILE A 31 3.30 -8.01 3.90
N PHE A 32 2.03 -8.27 4.19
CA PHE A 32 1.36 -7.60 5.31
C PHE A 32 2.07 -7.86 6.64
N PHE A 33 2.47 -9.09 6.91
CA PHE A 33 3.17 -9.44 8.15
C PHE A 33 4.49 -8.69 8.30
N ILE A 34 5.28 -8.57 7.22
CA ILE A 34 6.55 -7.83 7.25
C ILE A 34 6.31 -6.37 7.66
N PHE A 35 5.32 -5.71 7.07
CA PHE A 35 4.97 -4.33 7.40
C PHE A 35 4.40 -4.20 8.83
N ALA A 36 3.49 -5.10 9.24
CA ALA A 36 2.96 -5.10 10.59
C ALA A 36 4.07 -5.33 11.62
N ASN A 37 4.99 -6.25 11.36
CA ASN A 37 6.10 -6.54 12.27
C ASN A 37 7.06 -5.36 12.38
N PHE A 38 7.27 -4.61 11.29
CA PHE A 38 8.03 -3.36 11.32
C PHE A 38 7.36 -2.29 12.20
N ILE A 39 6.06 -2.07 12.02
CA ILE A 39 5.27 -1.06 12.77
C ILE A 39 5.32 -1.33 14.29
N TYR A 40 5.12 -2.59 14.67
CA TYR A 40 5.02 -2.97 16.08
C TYR A 40 6.38 -3.39 16.69
N ASN A 41 7.50 -3.12 16.03
CA ASN A 41 8.84 -3.39 16.57
C ASN A 41 9.24 -2.30 17.60
N PRO A 42 9.67 -2.66 18.83
CA PRO A 42 10.11 -1.68 19.82
C PRO A 42 11.31 -0.83 19.36
N GLY A 43 12.16 -1.30 18.44
CA GLY A 43 13.22 -0.47 17.86
C GLY A 43 12.70 0.76 17.10
N VAL A 44 11.45 0.69 16.60
CA VAL A 44 10.78 1.77 15.86
C VAL A 44 9.81 2.53 16.77
N SER A 45 9.10 1.83 17.66
CA SER A 45 8.07 2.43 18.53
C SER A 45 8.62 3.03 19.84
N SER A 46 9.82 2.65 20.26
CA SER A 46 10.45 3.11 21.52
C SER A 46 11.89 3.60 21.33
N GLY A 47 12.33 3.74 20.07
CA GLY A 47 13.61 4.36 19.76
C GLY A 47 13.62 5.83 20.22
N ASN A 48 14.74 6.26 20.81
CA ASN A 48 15.07 7.64 21.18
C ASN A 48 15.16 8.55 19.94
N ILE A 49 14.10 8.62 19.12
CA ILE A 49 13.93 9.68 18.15
C ILE A 49 13.55 10.89 19.01
N SER A 50 14.57 11.70 19.30
CA SER A 50 14.57 12.86 20.19
C SER A 50 13.51 13.93 19.85
N ASP A 51 12.78 13.77 18.75
CA ASP A 51 11.63 14.58 18.37
C ASP A 51 10.35 13.75 18.33
N LYS A 52 9.46 14.00 19.31
CA LYS A 52 8.08 13.46 19.37
C LYS A 52 7.30 13.69 18.06
N THR A 53 7.64 14.72 17.30
CA THR A 53 7.01 15.07 16.01
C THR A 53 7.39 14.12 14.87
N ILE A 54 8.66 13.70 14.78
CA ILE A 54 9.14 12.79 13.71
C ILE A 54 8.60 11.37 13.96
N SER A 55 8.56 10.93 15.22
CA SER A 55 7.97 9.64 15.60
C SER A 55 6.46 9.57 15.33
N GLU A 56 5.71 10.67 15.52
CA GLU A 56 4.28 10.71 15.21
C GLU A 56 3.99 10.70 13.71
N VAL A 57 4.81 11.40 12.90
CA VAL A 57 4.63 11.42 11.45
C VAL A 57 5.00 10.07 10.84
N ALA A 58 6.12 9.46 11.27
CA ALA A 58 6.56 8.15 10.79
C ALA A 58 5.53 7.05 11.12
N SER A 59 5.02 7.01 12.36
CA SER A 59 3.99 6.04 12.76
C SER A 59 2.69 6.19 11.96
N LYS A 60 2.20 7.43 11.77
CA LYS A 60 1.00 7.70 10.96
C LYS A 60 1.17 7.27 9.49
N LEU A 61 2.35 7.47 8.90
CA LEU A 61 2.64 7.05 7.53
C LEU A 61 2.66 5.52 7.38
N MET A 62 3.20 4.80 8.36
CA MET A 62 3.24 3.33 8.28
C MET A 62 1.84 2.70 8.42
N TYR A 63 0.98 3.24 9.29
CA TYR A 63 -0.43 2.81 9.34
C TYR A 63 -1.14 3.00 8.00
N LEU A 64 -0.76 4.04 7.25
CA LEU A 64 -1.27 4.29 5.92
C LEU A 64 -0.80 3.21 4.93
N CYS A 65 0.48 2.83 4.96
CA CYS A 65 0.99 1.72 4.16
C CYS A 65 0.24 0.41 4.45
N GLU A 66 -0.03 0.12 5.73
CA GLU A 66 -0.82 -1.05 6.13
C GLU A 66 -2.25 -1.02 5.53
N PHE A 67 -2.90 0.14 5.54
CA PHE A 67 -4.21 0.33 4.93
C PHE A 67 -4.20 0.12 3.41
N VAL A 68 -3.18 0.61 2.71
CA VAL A 68 -3.01 0.39 1.26
C VAL A 68 -2.86 -1.10 0.94
N ILE A 69 -2.09 -1.83 1.77
CA ILE A 69 -1.90 -3.28 1.60
C ILE A 69 -3.23 -4.02 1.79
N ILE A 70 -4.07 -3.63 2.74
CA ILE A 70 -5.40 -4.23 2.92
C ILE A 70 -6.29 -4.01 1.68
N ILE A 71 -6.31 -2.81 1.11
CA ILE A 71 -7.07 -2.53 -0.11
C ILE A 71 -6.55 -3.38 -1.27
N PHE A 72 -5.22 -3.43 -1.45
CA PHE A 72 -4.59 -4.25 -2.48
C PHE A 72 -4.94 -5.73 -2.31
N THR A 73 -4.84 -6.24 -1.07
CA THR A 73 -5.23 -7.61 -0.69
C THR A 73 -6.66 -7.89 -1.12
N PHE A 74 -7.60 -6.99 -0.81
CA PHE A 74 -9.00 -7.18 -1.18
C PHE A 74 -9.20 -7.29 -2.69
N ILE A 75 -8.58 -6.41 -3.48
CA ILE A 75 -8.70 -6.40 -4.94
C ILE A 75 -8.05 -7.64 -5.55
N PHE A 76 -6.83 -7.95 -5.13
CA PHE A 76 -6.03 -9.05 -5.66
C PHE A 76 -6.61 -10.41 -5.28
N SER A 77 -6.89 -10.65 -4.00
CA SER A 77 -7.49 -11.91 -3.53
C SER A 77 -8.86 -12.14 -4.14
N ASN A 78 -9.72 -11.11 -4.29
CA ASN A 78 -11.01 -11.25 -4.98
C ASN A 78 -10.84 -11.67 -6.45
N TYR A 79 -9.82 -11.15 -7.14
CA TYR A 79 -9.50 -11.60 -8.50
C TYR A 79 -8.99 -13.05 -8.51
N SER A 80 -8.05 -13.40 -7.63
CA SER A 80 -7.50 -14.75 -7.54
C SER A 80 -8.59 -15.79 -7.29
N ILE A 81 -9.49 -15.58 -6.32
CA ILE A 81 -10.59 -16.52 -6.05
C ILE A 81 -11.57 -16.59 -7.23
N THR A 82 -11.89 -15.47 -7.88
CA THR A 82 -12.80 -15.47 -9.04
C THR A 82 -12.23 -16.30 -10.18
N THR A 83 -10.93 -16.17 -10.46
CA THR A 83 -10.26 -16.93 -11.51
C THR A 83 -10.14 -18.41 -11.13
N PHE A 84 -9.84 -18.70 -9.87
CA PHE A 84 -9.82 -20.08 -9.35
C PHE A 84 -11.17 -20.77 -9.54
N LEU A 85 -12.27 -20.15 -9.12
CA LEU A 85 -13.61 -20.71 -9.27
C LEU A 85 -14.04 -20.86 -10.74
N LYS A 86 -13.69 -19.90 -11.60
CA LYS A 86 -13.95 -19.99 -13.05
C LYS A 86 -13.28 -21.20 -13.70
N SER A 87 -12.03 -21.47 -13.32
CA SER A 87 -11.27 -22.61 -13.84
C SER A 87 -11.85 -23.99 -13.47
N ARG A 88 -12.85 -24.00 -12.58
CA ARG A 88 -13.54 -25.17 -12.04
C ARG A 88 -15.04 -25.17 -12.32
N GLU A 89 -15.55 -24.27 -13.17
CA GLU A 89 -16.97 -24.23 -13.54
C GLU A 89 -17.47 -25.56 -14.12
N LYS A 90 -16.62 -26.26 -14.89
CA LYS A 90 -16.95 -27.60 -15.42
C LYS A 90 -17.09 -28.66 -14.33
N GLU A 91 -16.27 -28.60 -13.28
CA GLU A 91 -16.37 -29.49 -12.12
C GLU A 91 -17.69 -29.24 -11.39
N PHE A 92 -18.07 -27.98 -11.19
CA PHE A 92 -19.36 -27.62 -10.59
C PHE A 92 -20.54 -28.06 -11.47
N GLY A 93 -20.40 -28.01 -12.80
CA GLY A 93 -21.38 -28.55 -13.75
C GLY A 93 -21.59 -30.07 -13.61
N LEU A 94 -20.50 -30.84 -13.52
CA LEU A 94 -20.54 -32.29 -13.30
C LEU A 94 -21.15 -32.64 -11.93
N LEU A 95 -20.75 -31.94 -10.87
CA LEU A 95 -21.32 -32.12 -9.54
C LEU A 95 -22.84 -31.83 -9.53
N SER A 96 -23.27 -30.81 -10.25
CA SER A 96 -24.70 -30.52 -10.42
C SER A 96 -25.45 -31.60 -11.20
N MET A 97 -24.81 -32.28 -12.16
CA MET A 97 -25.42 -33.43 -12.86
C MET A 97 -25.60 -34.64 -11.94
N PHE A 98 -24.71 -34.82 -10.96
CA PHE A 98 -24.85 -35.84 -9.92
C PHE A 98 -25.88 -35.48 -8.82
N GLY A 99 -26.66 -34.42 -9.01
CA GLY A 99 -27.77 -34.05 -8.12
C GLY A 99 -27.37 -33.15 -6.94
N LEU A 100 -26.14 -32.66 -6.88
CA LEU A 100 -25.76 -31.67 -5.85
C LEU A 100 -26.50 -30.35 -6.07
N THR A 101 -27.13 -29.87 -5.01
CA THR A 101 -27.80 -28.57 -5.00
C THR A 101 -26.77 -27.43 -5.02
N LYS A 102 -27.16 -26.27 -5.55
CA LYS A 102 -26.27 -25.10 -5.65
C LYS A 102 -25.78 -24.61 -4.28
N THR A 103 -26.60 -24.75 -3.25
CA THR A 103 -26.24 -24.45 -1.85
C THR A 103 -25.20 -25.41 -1.31
N GLN A 104 -25.27 -26.71 -1.65
CA GLN A 104 -24.23 -27.68 -1.29
C GLN A 104 -22.91 -27.36 -2.00
N ILE A 105 -22.93 -26.99 -3.29
CA ILE A 105 -21.72 -26.57 -4.02
C ILE A 105 -21.10 -25.32 -3.38
N ARG A 106 -21.91 -24.32 -3.02
CA ARG A 106 -21.43 -23.11 -2.32
C ARG A 106 -20.78 -23.43 -0.98
N ARG A 107 -21.41 -24.30 -0.16
CA ARG A 107 -20.86 -24.74 1.14
C ARG A 107 -19.55 -25.50 0.96
N TYR A 108 -19.49 -26.39 -0.04
CA TYR A 108 -18.29 -27.12 -0.40
C TYR A 108 -17.13 -26.18 -0.76
N VAL A 109 -17.38 -25.22 -1.66
CA VAL A 109 -16.38 -24.23 -2.07
C VAL A 109 -15.94 -23.35 -0.90
N MET A 110 -16.87 -22.91 -0.05
CA MET A 110 -16.53 -22.11 1.12
C MET A 110 -15.62 -22.86 2.08
N PHE A 111 -15.91 -24.13 2.36
CA PHE A 111 -15.06 -24.96 3.23
C PHE A 111 -13.65 -25.11 2.65
N GLU A 112 -13.55 -25.37 1.35
CA GLU A 112 -12.26 -25.49 0.65
C GLU A 112 -11.43 -24.20 0.78
N ASN A 113 -12.06 -23.04 0.57
CA ASN A 113 -11.41 -21.75 0.68
C ASN A 113 -11.01 -21.40 2.12
N ILE A 114 -11.78 -21.83 3.13
CA ILE A 114 -11.42 -21.66 4.55
C ILE A 114 -10.15 -22.46 4.87
N VAL A 115 -10.07 -23.71 4.40
CA VAL A 115 -8.88 -24.54 4.60
C VAL A 115 -7.66 -23.91 3.93
N ILE A 116 -7.81 -23.46 2.68
CA ILE A 116 -6.72 -22.80 1.95
C ILE A 116 -6.30 -21.50 2.66
N SER A 117 -7.25 -20.68 3.14
CA SER A 117 -6.94 -19.42 3.80
C SER A 117 -6.18 -19.64 5.12
N ILE A 118 -6.57 -20.61 5.94
CA ILE A 118 -5.88 -20.95 7.19
C ILE A 118 -4.44 -21.39 6.91
N ILE A 119 -4.25 -22.32 5.96
CA ILE A 119 -2.91 -22.80 5.60
C ILE A 119 -2.07 -21.64 5.06
N SER A 120 -2.64 -20.80 4.19
CA SER A 120 -1.95 -19.62 3.65
C SER A 120 -1.54 -18.61 4.73
N ILE A 121 -2.34 -18.44 5.79
CA ILE A 121 -1.99 -17.55 6.91
C ILE A 121 -0.79 -18.11 7.67
N ILE A 122 -0.81 -19.41 8.00
CA ILE A 122 0.29 -20.06 8.74
C ILE A 122 1.59 -19.97 7.94
N THR A 123 1.56 -20.35 6.67
CA THR A 123 2.76 -20.33 5.83
C THR A 123 3.18 -18.91 5.46
N GLY A 124 2.23 -17.98 5.30
CA GLY A 124 2.53 -16.58 5.04
C GLY A 124 3.22 -15.89 6.23
N ILE A 125 2.83 -16.22 7.46
CA ILE A 125 3.55 -15.76 8.67
C ILE A 125 4.94 -16.39 8.72
N PHE A 126 5.06 -17.69 8.42
CA PHE A 126 6.37 -18.37 8.37
C PHE A 126 7.33 -17.70 7.38
N PHE A 127 6.91 -17.49 6.14
CA PHE A 127 7.71 -16.75 5.15
C PHE A 127 7.90 -15.29 5.55
N GLY A 128 6.90 -14.66 6.16
CA GLY A 128 6.99 -13.30 6.67
C GLY A 128 8.10 -13.15 7.71
N ILE A 129 8.22 -14.08 8.65
CA ILE A 129 9.31 -14.12 9.64
C ILE A 129 10.67 -14.28 8.94
N LEU A 130 10.75 -15.21 7.98
CA LEU A 130 11.98 -15.49 7.22
C LEU A 130 12.47 -14.26 6.43
N PHE A 131 11.56 -13.55 5.76
CA PHE A 131 11.88 -12.38 4.94
C PHE A 131 11.94 -11.06 5.74
N SER A 132 11.37 -11.01 6.95
CA SER A 132 11.38 -9.78 7.78
C SER A 132 12.80 -9.31 8.09
N LYS A 133 13.75 -10.23 8.35
CA LYS A 133 15.15 -9.86 8.59
C LYS A 133 15.78 -9.18 7.37
N LEU A 134 15.57 -9.75 6.19
CA LEU A 134 16.06 -9.17 4.92
C LEU A 134 15.44 -7.80 4.66
N PHE A 135 14.15 -7.65 4.96
CA PHE A 135 13.46 -6.37 4.85
C PHE A 135 14.04 -5.30 5.80
N PHE A 136 14.27 -5.63 7.07
CA PHE A 136 14.86 -4.68 8.04
C PHE A 136 16.28 -4.30 7.66
N MET A 137 17.09 -5.24 7.18
CA MET A 137 18.44 -4.96 6.70
C MET A 137 18.43 -4.01 5.49
N ALA A 138 17.58 -4.28 4.50
CA ALA A 138 17.44 -3.41 3.33
C ALA A 138 16.98 -2.00 3.73
N LEU A 139 16.04 -1.91 4.66
CA LEU A 139 15.53 -0.62 5.12
C LEU A 139 16.56 0.18 5.93
N SER A 140 17.38 -0.49 6.75
CA SER A 140 18.46 0.15 7.50
C SER A 140 19.48 0.83 6.58
N VAL A 141 19.81 0.18 5.45
CA VAL A 141 20.72 0.74 4.43
C VAL A 141 20.07 1.91 3.70
N ILE A 142 18.78 1.81 3.35
CA ILE A 142 18.07 2.90 2.66
C ILE A 142 17.93 4.15 3.55
N LEU A 143 17.73 3.95 4.86
CA LEU A 143 17.57 5.02 5.83
C LEU A 143 18.89 5.56 6.41
N ASP A 144 20.03 5.02 5.99
CA ASP A 144 21.38 5.39 6.48
C ASP A 144 21.48 5.36 8.02
N LEU A 145 20.90 4.33 8.63
CA LEU A 145 20.91 4.17 10.08
C LEU A 145 22.25 3.55 10.52
N ASN A 146 22.96 4.24 11.39
CA ASN A 146 24.21 3.78 12.02
C ASN A 146 24.04 2.56 12.95
N ALA A 147 22.80 2.14 13.22
CA ALA A 147 22.47 1.00 14.08
C ALA A 147 21.43 0.10 13.40
N GLU A 148 21.67 -1.21 13.42
CA GLU A 148 20.75 -2.21 12.87
C GLU A 148 19.42 -2.21 13.65
N ILE A 149 18.30 -2.26 12.92
CA ILE A 149 16.98 -2.47 13.53
C ILE A 149 16.95 -3.88 14.12
N PRO A 150 16.79 -4.03 15.46
CA PRO A 150 16.85 -5.33 16.08
C PRO A 150 15.69 -6.20 15.56
N PHE A 151 16.01 -7.43 15.17
CA PHE A 151 15.02 -8.39 14.71
C PHE A 151 14.20 -8.90 15.91
N LEU A 152 13.06 -8.27 16.16
CA LEU A 152 12.05 -8.77 17.09
C LEU A 152 10.77 -9.13 16.35
N ILE A 153 10.25 -10.31 16.68
CA ILE A 153 8.93 -10.73 16.24
C ILE A 153 7.92 -10.18 17.24
N SER A 154 7.18 -9.17 16.82
CA SER A 154 6.16 -8.55 17.66
C SER A 154 4.94 -9.47 17.78
N SER A 155 4.61 -9.87 19.01
CA SER A 155 3.40 -10.67 19.29
C SER A 155 2.12 -9.94 18.86
N LYS A 156 2.13 -8.59 18.85
CA LYS A 156 1.01 -7.78 18.35
C LYS A 156 0.85 -7.92 16.84
N ALA A 157 1.94 -7.90 16.08
CA ALA A 157 1.94 -8.06 14.62
C ALA A 157 1.41 -9.44 14.18
N VAL A 158 1.77 -10.50 14.90
CA VAL A 158 1.22 -11.85 14.65
C VAL A 158 -0.29 -11.87 14.87
N LYS A 159 -0.77 -11.36 16.01
CA LYS A 159 -2.21 -11.34 16.33
C LYS A 159 -3.03 -10.54 15.33
N ILE A 160 -2.55 -9.34 14.95
CA ILE A 160 -3.29 -8.48 14.03
C ILE A 160 -3.32 -9.08 12.62
N THR A 161 -2.25 -9.73 12.18
CA THR A 161 -2.18 -10.43 10.88
C THR A 161 -3.15 -11.61 10.83
N ILE A 162 -3.17 -12.44 11.88
CA ILE A 162 -4.11 -13.57 11.96
C ILE A 162 -5.55 -13.06 11.91
N LEU A 163 -5.89 -12.07 12.74
CA LEU A 163 -7.24 -11.54 12.82
C LEU A 163 -7.66 -10.88 11.50
N SER A 164 -6.82 -10.02 10.92
CA SER A 164 -7.13 -9.28 9.70
C SER A 164 -7.33 -10.23 8.51
N PHE A 165 -6.44 -11.20 8.30
CA PHE A 165 -6.55 -12.13 7.18
C PHE A 165 -7.63 -13.19 7.36
N LEU A 166 -7.91 -13.61 8.59
CA LEU A 166 -9.09 -14.44 8.86
C LEU A 166 -10.36 -13.69 8.46
N VAL A 167 -10.51 -12.40 8.80
CA VAL A 167 -11.70 -11.65 8.38
C VAL A 167 -11.71 -11.41 6.87
N VAL A 168 -10.63 -10.87 6.32
CA VAL A 168 -10.58 -10.41 4.92
C VAL A 168 -10.69 -11.56 3.93
N LEU A 169 -9.90 -12.63 4.08
CA LEU A 169 -9.94 -13.76 3.12
C LEU A 169 -11.27 -14.52 3.18
N ASN A 170 -11.84 -14.71 4.38
CA ASN A 170 -13.13 -15.37 4.52
C ASN A 170 -14.29 -14.51 4.01
N LEU A 171 -14.25 -13.19 4.24
CA LEU A 171 -15.23 -12.26 3.69
C LEU A 171 -15.19 -12.23 2.16
N ILE A 172 -13.99 -12.22 1.56
CA ILE A 172 -13.82 -12.30 0.11
C ILE A 172 -14.32 -13.63 -0.44
N SER A 173 -13.99 -14.74 0.22
CA SER A 173 -14.47 -16.09 -0.13
C SER A 173 -16.00 -16.14 -0.08
N PHE A 174 -16.61 -15.56 0.95
CA PHE A 174 -18.07 -15.47 1.09
C PHE A 174 -18.68 -14.66 -0.07
N ILE A 175 -18.26 -13.41 -0.27
CA ILE A 175 -18.77 -12.55 -1.35
C ILE A 175 -18.64 -13.22 -2.72
N THR A 176 -17.50 -13.88 -2.99
CA THR A 176 -17.26 -14.52 -4.30
C THR A 176 -18.08 -15.79 -4.46
N SER A 177 -18.22 -16.59 -3.40
CA SER A 177 -19.04 -17.81 -3.42
C SER A 177 -20.52 -17.49 -3.64
N PHE A 178 -21.01 -16.37 -3.12
CA PHE A 178 -22.36 -15.88 -3.41
C PHE A 178 -22.54 -15.38 -4.85
N LYS A 179 -21.46 -14.86 -5.47
CA LYS A 179 -21.45 -14.43 -6.89
C LYS A 179 -21.43 -15.59 -7.88
N ILE A 180 -21.32 -16.85 -7.44
CA ILE A 180 -21.52 -18.02 -8.29
C ILE A 180 -22.97 -17.98 -8.82
N LYS A 181 -23.11 -17.48 -10.05
CA LYS A 181 -24.39 -17.24 -10.71
C LYS A 181 -25.16 -18.55 -10.85
N ASN A 182 -26.48 -18.40 -10.87
CA ASN A 182 -27.46 -19.46 -11.10
C ASN A 182 -27.48 -19.94 -12.57
N ASN A 183 -26.34 -19.95 -13.25
CA ASN A 183 -26.23 -20.35 -14.66
C ASN A 183 -26.80 -21.75 -14.87
N ASN A 184 -27.37 -21.99 -16.05
CA ASN A 184 -27.90 -23.31 -16.40
C ASN A 184 -26.78 -24.35 -16.36
N ILE A 185 -27.10 -25.60 -16.01
CA ILE A 185 -26.13 -26.72 -15.99
C ILE A 185 -25.39 -26.79 -17.34
N ALA A 186 -26.11 -26.56 -18.44
CA ALA A 186 -25.55 -26.48 -19.79
C ALA A 186 -24.51 -25.35 -19.98
N GLU A 187 -24.65 -24.22 -19.29
CA GLU A 187 -23.65 -23.13 -19.32
C GLU A 187 -22.41 -23.49 -18.51
N LEU A 188 -22.58 -24.09 -17.32
CA LEU A 188 -21.44 -24.56 -16.50
C LEU A 188 -20.59 -25.62 -17.22
N LEU A 189 -21.23 -26.53 -17.97
CA LEU A 189 -20.56 -27.55 -18.78
C LEU A 189 -19.83 -26.97 -20.00
N LYS A 190 -20.38 -25.90 -20.61
CA LYS A 190 -19.68 -25.13 -21.65
C LYS A 190 -18.47 -24.39 -21.07
N GLY A 191 -18.51 -24.00 -19.79
CA GLY A 191 -17.42 -23.32 -19.08
C GLY A 191 -16.94 -22.08 -19.83
N GLU A 192 -15.63 -21.96 -20.06
CA GLU A 192 -15.03 -20.82 -20.77
C GLU A 192 -15.44 -20.68 -22.25
N ARG A 193 -16.19 -21.64 -22.84
CA ARG A 193 -16.56 -21.64 -24.27
C ARG A 193 -17.83 -20.84 -24.60
N ILE A 194 -18.47 -20.19 -23.64
CA ILE A 194 -19.65 -19.36 -23.92
C ILE A 194 -19.21 -18.08 -24.66
N PRO A 195 -19.73 -17.80 -25.87
CA PRO A 195 -19.41 -16.56 -26.59
C PRO A 195 -19.89 -15.37 -25.76
N LYS A 196 -18.94 -14.60 -25.24
CA LYS A 196 -19.23 -13.40 -24.44
C LYS A 196 -19.78 -12.33 -25.38
N THR A 197 -20.83 -11.62 -24.97
CA THR A 197 -21.39 -10.53 -25.80
C THR A 197 -20.37 -9.42 -26.05
N THR A 198 -20.41 -8.83 -27.24
CA THR A 198 -19.56 -7.69 -27.61
C THR A 198 -19.88 -6.51 -26.69
N PRO A 199 -18.90 -6.03 -25.89
CA PRO A 199 -19.15 -4.91 -25.00
C PRO A 199 -19.36 -3.64 -25.82
N LYS A 200 -20.42 -2.89 -25.53
CA LYS A 200 -20.62 -1.56 -26.11
C LYS A 200 -19.79 -0.55 -25.33
N PHE A 201 -18.97 0.24 -26.03
CA PHE A 201 -18.21 1.34 -25.44
C PHE A 201 -19.17 2.36 -24.82
N SER A 202 -18.94 2.72 -23.56
CA SER A 202 -19.70 3.78 -22.89
C SER A 202 -18.82 5.01 -22.75
N LYS A 203 -19.06 6.02 -23.60
CA LYS A 203 -18.36 7.32 -23.56
C LYS A 203 -18.40 7.95 -22.17
N ILE A 204 -19.55 7.89 -21.51
CA ILE A 204 -19.78 8.44 -20.16
C ILE A 204 -18.83 7.81 -19.14
N LYS A 205 -18.72 6.47 -19.11
CA LYS A 205 -17.85 5.76 -18.17
C LYS A 205 -16.36 6.04 -18.42
N ALA A 206 -15.98 6.27 -19.67
CA ALA A 206 -14.60 6.58 -20.04
C ALA A 206 -14.21 7.98 -19.57
N ILE A 207 -15.06 8.97 -19.84
CA ILE A 207 -14.88 10.36 -19.38
C ILE A 207 -14.86 10.40 -17.85
N LEU A 208 -15.80 9.73 -17.19
CA LEU A 208 -15.85 9.65 -15.73
C LEU A 208 -14.57 9.06 -15.13
N GLY A 209 -14.00 8.02 -15.74
CA GLY A 209 -12.74 7.43 -15.30
C GLY A 209 -11.57 8.41 -15.38
N ILE A 210 -11.47 9.16 -16.48
CA ILE A 210 -10.43 10.19 -16.67
C ILE A 210 -10.62 11.33 -15.66
N VAL A 211 -11.85 11.83 -15.50
CA VAL A 211 -12.18 12.90 -14.55
C VAL A 211 -11.84 12.50 -13.13
N LEU A 212 -12.17 11.27 -12.70
CA LEU A 212 -11.83 10.78 -11.36
C LEU A 212 -10.31 10.77 -11.14
N ILE A 213 -9.53 10.28 -12.11
CA ILE A 213 -8.06 10.26 -12.00
C ILE A 213 -7.51 11.68 -11.90
N ILE A 214 -7.92 12.57 -12.81
CA ILE A 214 -7.47 13.98 -12.80
C ILE A 214 -7.86 14.65 -11.48
N SER A 215 -9.08 14.45 -10.99
CA SER A 215 -9.52 15.01 -9.71
C SER A 215 -8.68 14.49 -8.54
N GLY A 216 -8.28 13.22 -8.55
CA GLY A 216 -7.41 12.65 -7.52
C GLY A 216 -6.05 13.33 -7.48
N TYR A 217 -5.45 13.60 -8.65
CA TYR A 217 -4.19 14.33 -8.75
C TYR A 217 -4.31 15.79 -8.34
N VAL A 218 -5.38 16.48 -8.79
CA VAL A 218 -5.64 17.88 -8.42
C VAL A 218 -5.82 18.02 -6.91
N VAL A 219 -6.65 17.19 -6.29
CA VAL A 219 -6.83 17.19 -4.82
C VAL A 219 -5.52 16.86 -4.11
N GLY A 220 -4.68 15.98 -4.67
CA GLY A 220 -3.35 15.70 -4.13
C GLY A 220 -2.44 16.93 -4.07
N ILE A 221 -2.44 17.76 -5.11
CA ILE A 221 -1.61 18.98 -5.17
C ILE A 221 -2.11 20.03 -4.16
N PHE A 222 -3.42 20.20 -4.02
CA PHE A 222 -4.01 21.20 -3.12
C PHE A 222 -4.06 20.78 -1.64
N SER A 223 -3.66 19.56 -1.30
CA SER A 223 -3.84 19.01 0.05
C SER A 223 -2.96 19.67 1.13
N GLY A 224 -1.84 20.28 0.77
CA GLY A 224 -1.01 21.08 1.70
C GLY A 224 -0.61 20.31 2.96
N THR A 225 -1.11 20.72 4.13
CA THR A 225 -0.82 20.07 5.43
C THR A 225 -1.75 18.90 5.76
N ALA A 226 -2.80 18.65 4.98
CA ALA A 226 -3.81 17.61 5.22
C ALA A 226 -3.54 16.29 4.45
N ILE A 227 -2.31 16.08 3.97
CA ILE A 227 -1.92 14.96 3.11
C ILE A 227 -2.41 13.61 3.65
N ILE A 228 -2.18 13.36 4.95
CA ILE A 228 -2.53 12.08 5.61
C ILE A 228 -4.05 11.80 5.54
N SER A 229 -4.89 12.82 5.75
CA SER A 229 -6.35 12.65 5.73
C SER A 229 -6.89 12.50 4.30
N THR A 230 -6.33 13.26 3.35
CA THR A 230 -6.77 13.23 1.94
C THR A 230 -6.28 12.01 1.16
N MET A 231 -5.22 11.33 1.63
CA MET A 231 -4.60 10.20 0.92
C MET A 231 -5.56 9.02 0.72
N ILE A 232 -6.34 8.67 1.75
CA ILE A 232 -7.31 7.56 1.69
C ILE A 232 -8.39 7.84 0.62
N PRO A 233 -9.08 8.99 0.65
CA PRO A 233 -10.01 9.39 -0.43
C PRO A 233 -9.36 9.37 -1.81
N ILE A 234 -8.16 9.94 -1.97
CA ILE A 234 -7.45 9.99 -3.26
C ILE A 234 -7.18 8.58 -3.78
N LEU A 235 -6.69 7.67 -2.93
CA LEU A 235 -6.45 6.28 -3.30
C LEU A 235 -7.73 5.59 -3.78
N ILE A 236 -8.83 5.76 -3.04
CA ILE A 236 -10.12 5.17 -3.43
C ILE A 236 -10.59 5.71 -4.79
N VAL A 237 -10.51 7.03 -4.97
CA VAL A 237 -10.89 7.70 -6.22
C VAL A 237 -10.03 7.23 -7.39
N VAL A 238 -8.71 7.14 -7.21
CA VAL A 238 -7.76 6.68 -8.25
C VAL A 238 -7.97 5.20 -8.58
N ILE A 239 -8.24 4.34 -7.59
CA ILE A 239 -8.53 2.92 -7.81
C ILE A 239 -9.82 2.75 -8.62
N ILE A 240 -10.87 3.48 -8.28
CA ILE A 240 -12.15 3.45 -9.01
C ILE A 240 -11.96 4.01 -10.43
N GLY A 241 -11.26 5.14 -10.57
CA GLY A 241 -10.96 5.76 -11.85
C GLY A 241 -10.16 4.84 -12.76
N THR A 242 -9.11 4.21 -12.24
CA THR A 242 -8.26 3.26 -12.97
C THR A 242 -9.05 2.02 -13.42
N LYS A 243 -9.95 1.51 -12.57
CA LYS A 243 -10.84 0.37 -12.93
C LYS A 243 -11.74 0.73 -14.09
N LEU A 244 -12.35 1.92 -14.05
CA LEU A 244 -13.20 2.41 -15.12
C LEU A 244 -12.40 2.63 -16.40
N LEU A 245 -11.21 3.23 -16.29
CA LEU A 245 -10.30 3.46 -17.40
C LEU A 245 -9.96 2.14 -18.09
N PHE A 246 -9.42 1.14 -17.40
CA PHE A 246 -9.09 -0.15 -18.05
C PHE A 246 -10.32 -0.86 -18.62
N SER A 247 -11.46 -0.78 -17.93
CA SER A 247 -12.70 -1.37 -18.42
C SER A 247 -13.20 -0.70 -19.71
N GLN A 248 -13.01 0.60 -19.89
CA GLN A 248 -13.49 1.32 -21.07
C GLN A 248 -12.42 1.44 -22.16
N PHE A 249 -11.16 1.60 -21.79
CA PHE A 249 -10.02 1.62 -22.70
C PHE A 249 -9.92 0.33 -23.50
N SER A 250 -10.09 -0.82 -22.84
CA SER A 250 -10.13 -2.12 -23.53
C SER A 250 -11.25 -2.14 -24.58
N VAL A 251 -12.44 -1.62 -24.25
CA VAL A 251 -13.59 -1.59 -25.18
C VAL A 251 -13.41 -0.56 -26.30
N PHE A 252 -12.80 0.59 -26.00
CA PHE A 252 -12.44 1.61 -26.98
C PHE A 252 -11.46 1.06 -28.00
N PHE A 253 -10.40 0.40 -27.53
CA PHE A 253 -9.38 -0.19 -28.39
C PHE A 253 -9.99 -1.28 -29.28
N THR A 254 -10.87 -2.12 -28.72
CA THR A 254 -11.57 -3.14 -29.52
C THR A 254 -12.49 -2.53 -30.58
N ASN A 255 -13.22 -1.46 -30.27
CA ASN A 255 -14.06 -0.77 -31.26
C ASN A 255 -13.24 -0.06 -32.34
N LYS A 256 -12.09 0.53 -31.99
CA LYS A 256 -11.18 1.17 -32.94
C LYS A 256 -10.60 0.15 -33.93
N LEU A 257 -10.27 -1.06 -33.45
CA LEU A 257 -9.82 -2.17 -34.28
C LEU A 257 -10.93 -2.73 -35.19
N GLN A 258 -12.17 -2.84 -34.70
CA GLN A 258 -13.31 -3.30 -35.50
C GLN A 258 -13.73 -2.29 -36.59
N ASN A 259 -13.71 -0.99 -36.27
CA ASN A 259 -14.20 0.04 -37.18
C ASN A 259 -13.22 0.36 -38.32
N ASN A 260 -11.93 0.02 -38.17
CA ASN A 260 -10.95 0.21 -39.25
C ASN A 260 -11.07 -0.91 -40.30
N LYS A 261 -12.04 -0.75 -41.22
CA LYS A 261 -12.36 -1.74 -42.25
C LYS A 261 -11.15 -2.16 -43.09
N GLY A 262 -10.21 -1.25 -43.34
CA GLY A 262 -9.00 -1.53 -44.13
C GLY A 262 -8.01 -2.49 -43.45
N ILE A 263 -8.01 -2.56 -42.12
CA ILE A 263 -7.18 -3.52 -41.36
C ILE A 263 -7.99 -4.77 -41.01
N TYR A 264 -9.26 -4.58 -40.64
CA TYR A 264 -10.12 -5.66 -40.15
C TYR A 264 -10.43 -6.72 -41.21
N TYR A 265 -10.71 -6.30 -42.45
CA TYR A 265 -11.03 -7.21 -43.55
C TYR A 265 -9.81 -7.66 -44.36
N LYS A 266 -8.59 -7.31 -43.95
CA LYS A 266 -7.37 -7.65 -44.71
C LYS A 266 -6.84 -9.03 -44.32
N GLY A 267 -6.99 -10.01 -45.21
CA GLY A 267 -6.46 -11.37 -45.03
C GLY A 267 -7.04 -12.09 -43.80
N ILE A 268 -6.17 -12.69 -42.98
CA ILE A 268 -6.57 -13.43 -41.76
C ILE A 268 -6.96 -12.54 -40.57
N ASN A 269 -6.85 -11.21 -40.72
CA ASN A 269 -7.08 -10.26 -39.63
C ASN A 269 -8.48 -10.34 -39.03
N LEU A 270 -9.47 -10.72 -39.83
CA LEU A 270 -10.84 -10.91 -39.35
C LEU A 270 -10.90 -11.91 -38.18
N ILE A 271 -10.19 -13.03 -38.31
CA ILE A 271 -10.18 -14.12 -37.33
C ILE A 271 -9.30 -13.74 -36.14
N THR A 272 -8.10 -13.21 -36.40
CA THR A 272 -7.14 -12.87 -35.34
C THR A 272 -7.63 -11.70 -34.48
N LEU A 273 -8.14 -10.63 -35.08
CA LEU A 273 -8.67 -9.47 -34.36
C LEU A 273 -9.90 -9.86 -33.54
N SER A 274 -10.79 -10.70 -34.06
CA SER A 274 -11.93 -11.21 -33.30
C SER A 274 -11.47 -11.91 -32.02
N GLN A 275 -10.43 -12.74 -32.08
CA GLN A 275 -9.86 -13.39 -30.90
C GLN A 275 -9.15 -12.40 -29.94
N ILE A 276 -8.38 -11.44 -30.48
CA ILE A 276 -7.69 -10.42 -29.69
C ILE A 276 -8.70 -9.56 -28.92
N ILE A 277 -9.82 -9.21 -29.54
CA ILE A 277 -10.87 -8.38 -28.94
C ILE A 277 -11.46 -9.05 -27.69
N TYR A 278 -11.74 -10.36 -27.77
CA TYR A 278 -12.19 -11.10 -26.60
C TYR A 278 -11.11 -11.21 -25.51
N LYS A 279 -9.87 -11.51 -25.90
CA LYS A 279 -8.74 -11.63 -24.95
C LYS A 279 -8.45 -10.30 -24.24
N LEU A 280 -8.48 -9.16 -24.94
CA LEU A 280 -8.27 -7.83 -24.34
C LEU A 280 -9.33 -7.51 -23.29
N LYS A 281 -10.60 -7.81 -23.55
CA LYS A 281 -11.69 -7.63 -22.59
C LYS A 281 -11.51 -8.51 -21.35
N ASP A 282 -11.15 -9.77 -21.53
CA ASP A 282 -10.96 -10.71 -20.43
C ASP A 282 -9.73 -10.35 -19.58
N ASN A 283 -8.67 -9.87 -20.22
CA ASN A 283 -7.43 -9.45 -19.57
C ASN A 283 -7.46 -8.02 -19.02
N ALA A 284 -8.50 -7.23 -19.30
CA ALA A 284 -8.64 -5.86 -18.77
C ALA A 284 -8.54 -5.80 -17.23
N LYS A 285 -9.04 -6.84 -16.54
CA LYS A 285 -8.92 -6.96 -15.08
C LYS A 285 -7.49 -7.22 -14.63
N VAL A 286 -6.71 -7.98 -15.40
CA VAL A 286 -5.29 -8.22 -15.13
C VAL A 286 -4.52 -6.91 -15.27
N LEU A 287 -4.72 -6.21 -16.39
CA LEU A 287 -4.07 -4.90 -16.65
C LEU A 287 -4.37 -3.88 -15.56
N PHE A 288 -5.61 -3.85 -15.07
CA PHE A 288 -6.01 -3.02 -13.93
C PHE A 288 -5.23 -3.37 -12.66
N ILE A 289 -5.15 -4.65 -12.30
CA ILE A 289 -4.45 -5.10 -11.09
C ILE A 289 -2.95 -4.83 -11.20
N THR A 290 -2.34 -5.09 -12.35
CA THR A 290 -0.92 -4.80 -12.57
C THR A 290 -0.64 -3.31 -12.49
N SER A 291 -1.53 -2.47 -13.02
CA SER A 291 -1.38 -1.01 -12.92
C SER A 291 -1.52 -0.50 -11.49
N ILE A 292 -2.45 -1.04 -10.69
CA ILE A 292 -2.54 -0.69 -9.26
C ILE A 292 -1.28 -1.15 -8.53
N LEU A 293 -0.82 -2.38 -8.78
CA LEU A 293 0.41 -2.89 -8.15
C LEU A 293 1.60 -1.97 -8.47
N SER A 294 1.80 -1.62 -9.74
CA SER A 294 2.85 -0.67 -10.14
C SER A 294 2.66 0.71 -9.52
N GLY A 295 1.43 1.20 -9.42
CA GLY A 295 1.12 2.48 -8.78
C GLY A 295 1.47 2.47 -7.29
N ILE A 296 1.13 1.41 -6.57
CA ILE A 296 1.47 1.24 -5.15
C ILE A 296 2.99 1.16 -4.99
N THR A 297 3.69 0.35 -5.80
CA THR A 297 5.15 0.22 -5.69
C THR A 297 5.87 1.54 -5.94
N LEU A 298 5.43 2.31 -6.94
CA LEU A 298 6.01 3.62 -7.24
C LEU A 298 5.68 4.64 -6.14
N ALA A 299 4.44 4.68 -5.66
CA ALA A 299 4.05 5.58 -4.56
C ALA A 299 4.85 5.28 -3.29
N SER A 300 5.03 4.00 -2.96
CA SER A 300 5.87 3.57 -1.83
C SER A 300 7.33 4.00 -2.01
N ALA A 301 7.95 3.75 -3.16
CA ALA A 301 9.34 4.15 -3.41
C ALA A 301 9.53 5.68 -3.34
N ILE A 302 8.62 6.43 -3.97
CA ILE A 302 8.63 7.91 -3.95
C ILE A 302 8.43 8.43 -2.53
N SER A 303 7.56 7.82 -1.73
CA SER A 303 7.33 8.24 -0.34
C SER A 303 8.58 8.09 0.51
N VAL A 304 9.34 7.00 0.37
CA VAL A 304 10.59 6.78 1.10
C VAL A 304 11.65 7.80 0.70
N TYR A 305 11.86 7.99 -0.61
CA TYR A 305 12.81 8.99 -1.11
C TYR A 305 12.43 10.42 -0.69
N SER A 306 11.15 10.76 -0.76
CA SER A 306 10.63 12.07 -0.34
C SER A 306 10.87 12.31 1.15
N LEU A 307 10.59 11.31 2.00
CA LEU A 307 10.85 11.41 3.45
C LEU A 307 12.32 11.62 3.75
N GLN A 308 13.22 10.90 3.07
CA GLN A 308 14.67 11.08 3.24
C GLN A 308 15.08 12.51 2.86
N ARG A 309 14.62 13.01 1.71
CA ARG A 309 14.93 14.38 1.25
C ARG A 309 14.37 15.45 2.19
N VAL A 310 13.11 15.33 2.60
CA VAL A 310 12.49 16.26 3.56
C VAL A 310 13.23 16.23 4.89
N SER A 311 13.63 15.05 5.38
CA SER A 311 14.40 14.92 6.62
C SER A 311 15.76 15.60 6.52
N LEU A 312 16.51 15.38 5.42
CA LEU A 312 17.80 16.04 5.20
C LEU A 312 17.65 17.56 5.12
N SER A 313 16.70 18.06 4.33
CA SER A 313 16.43 19.51 4.25
C SER A 313 15.98 20.09 5.59
N SER A 314 15.19 19.35 6.38
CA SER A 314 14.83 19.77 7.74
C SER A 314 16.04 19.83 8.67
N MET A 315 17.01 18.92 8.52
CA MET A 315 18.24 18.96 9.31
C MET A 315 19.13 20.13 8.90
N GLU A 316 19.26 20.42 7.60
CA GLU A 316 19.97 21.59 7.09
C GLU A 316 19.36 22.91 7.59
N GLU A 317 18.02 23.02 7.63
CA GLU A 317 17.33 24.21 8.14
C GLU A 317 17.44 24.38 9.67
N ASN A 318 17.33 23.29 10.44
CA ASN A 318 17.35 23.34 11.90
C ASN A 318 18.77 23.37 12.49
N CYS A 319 19.74 22.77 11.80
CA CYS A 319 21.14 22.72 12.19
C CYS A 319 22.01 23.20 11.02
N PRO A 320 21.96 24.49 10.66
CA PRO A 320 22.79 25.05 9.58
C PRO A 320 24.29 25.09 9.94
N GLN A 321 24.63 24.82 11.21
CA GLN A 321 26.00 24.76 11.69
C GLN A 321 26.48 23.31 11.84
N ASP A 322 27.73 23.05 11.44
CA ASP A 322 28.39 21.75 11.64
C ASP A 322 28.60 21.42 13.13
N ILE A 323 28.80 22.45 13.96
CA ILE A 323 29.02 22.32 15.41
C ILE A 323 28.16 23.37 16.14
N GLY A 324 27.27 22.91 17.01
CA GLY A 324 26.47 23.76 17.90
C GLY A 324 26.79 23.48 19.37
N ILE A 325 27.04 24.54 20.15
CA ILE A 325 27.28 24.44 21.59
C ILE A 325 26.25 25.31 22.31
N ILE A 326 25.54 24.72 23.27
CA ILE A 326 24.51 25.40 24.05
C ILE A 326 24.89 25.29 25.53
N GLU A 327 25.06 26.44 26.19
CA GLU A 327 25.34 26.51 27.63
C GLU A 327 24.21 27.26 28.36
N GLN A 328 23.89 26.81 29.57
CA GLN A 328 22.93 27.50 30.44
C GLN A 328 23.64 28.49 31.37
N GLY A 329 23.41 29.79 31.14
CA GLY A 329 23.97 30.89 31.92
C GLY A 329 25.03 31.65 31.14
N ILE A 330 24.93 32.98 31.13
CA ILE A 330 25.86 33.87 30.41
C ILE A 330 27.27 33.66 31.01
N ASN A 331 28.23 33.30 30.15
CA ASN A 331 29.63 33.02 30.52
C ASN A 331 29.82 31.94 31.59
N SER A 332 28.89 30.98 31.73
CA SER A 332 28.99 29.96 32.78
C SER A 332 30.09 28.92 32.53
N HIS A 333 30.56 28.75 31.28
CA HIS A 333 31.65 27.83 30.85
C HIS A 333 31.56 26.43 31.46
N LYS A 334 30.33 25.98 31.79
CA LYS A 334 30.08 24.74 32.51
C LYS A 334 30.24 23.51 31.62
N VAL A 335 30.02 23.66 30.31
CA VAL A 335 30.07 22.56 29.35
C VAL A 335 31.44 22.54 28.68
N ILE A 336 31.92 23.71 28.23
CA ILE A 336 33.24 23.84 27.59
C ILE A 336 33.90 25.16 28.01
N ALA A 337 35.18 25.09 28.41
CA ALA A 337 35.98 26.27 28.71
C ALA A 337 36.17 27.15 27.46
N ASN A 338 36.16 28.48 27.63
CA ASN A 338 36.39 29.43 26.54
C ASN A 338 37.64 29.09 25.73
N GLY A 339 37.53 29.09 24.41
CA GLY A 339 38.66 28.88 23.49
C GLY A 339 39.04 27.42 23.22
N LYS A 340 38.59 26.45 24.04
CA LYS A 340 38.95 25.03 23.86
C LYS A 340 38.44 24.45 22.53
N VAL A 341 37.30 24.92 22.05
CA VAL A 341 36.69 24.43 20.81
C VAL A 341 37.55 24.86 19.62
N GLU A 342 37.96 26.12 19.62
CA GLU A 342 38.85 26.69 18.61
C GLU A 342 40.22 26.01 18.62
N ASP A 343 40.77 25.71 19.80
CA ASP A 343 42.04 25.00 19.95
C ASP A 343 41.96 23.56 19.42
N ILE A 344 40.84 22.86 19.69
CA ILE A 344 40.60 21.51 19.16
C ILE A 344 40.46 21.56 17.63
N LEU A 345 39.68 22.49 17.08
CA LEU A 345 39.49 22.63 15.65
C LEU A 345 40.82 22.93 14.93
N LYS A 346 41.64 23.83 15.48
CA LYS A 346 42.99 24.10 14.97
C LYS A 346 43.91 22.89 15.06
N LYS A 347 43.86 22.13 16.17
CA LYS A 347 44.65 20.89 16.33
C LYS A 347 44.35 19.86 15.25
N TYR A 348 43.10 19.76 14.82
CA TYR A 348 42.67 18.85 13.76
C TYR A 348 42.66 19.48 12.35
N LYS A 349 43.22 20.70 12.20
CA LYS A 349 43.31 21.44 10.93
C LYS A 349 41.97 21.77 10.27
N PHE A 350 40.93 22.05 11.07
CA PHE A 350 39.67 22.60 10.57
C PHE A 350 39.69 24.14 10.65
N ASP A 351 39.46 24.79 9.52
CA ASP A 351 39.31 26.25 9.45
C ASP A 351 37.89 26.69 9.77
N ILE A 352 37.75 27.68 10.66
CA ILE A 352 36.46 28.23 11.07
C ILE A 352 36.04 29.30 10.05
N GLN A 353 35.06 28.99 9.21
CA GLN A 353 34.56 29.93 8.20
C GLN A 353 33.56 30.94 8.76
N TYR A 354 32.68 30.51 9.67
CA TYR A 354 31.63 31.35 10.26
C TYR A 354 31.45 31.03 11.74
N LYS A 355 31.33 32.07 12.59
CA LYS A 355 31.07 31.94 14.03
C LYS A 355 29.92 32.85 14.42
N ASN A 356 28.84 32.25 14.92
CA ASN A 356 27.68 33.00 15.41
C ASN A 356 27.44 32.69 16.89
N LYS A 357 27.22 33.73 17.71
CA LYS A 357 26.89 33.58 19.13
C LYS A 357 25.48 34.12 19.34
N ILE A 358 24.57 33.24 19.74
CA ILE A 358 23.17 33.57 19.99
C ILE A 358 22.91 33.41 21.49
N GLU A 359 22.41 34.46 22.13
CA GLU A 359 22.04 34.43 23.54
C GLU A 359 20.54 34.16 23.67
N LEU A 360 20.19 33.01 24.27
CA LEU A 360 18.80 32.60 24.43
C LEU A 360 18.28 33.02 25.81
N ILE A 361 17.24 33.85 25.82
CA ILE A 361 16.58 34.29 27.05
C ILE A 361 15.41 33.34 27.35
N LYS A 362 15.43 32.71 28.54
CA LYS A 362 14.32 31.86 28.99
C LYS A 362 13.16 32.72 29.48
N ALA A 363 12.20 33.00 28.62
CA ALA A 363 10.93 33.62 29.00
C ALA A 363 9.93 32.56 29.51
N LYS A 364 9.19 32.86 30.58
CA LYS A 364 8.00 32.09 31.00
C LYS A 364 6.77 32.86 30.53
N ASN A 365 6.00 32.27 29.62
CA ASN A 365 4.72 32.81 29.22
C ASN A 365 3.62 32.19 30.10
N ASN A 366 2.96 33.01 30.94
CA ASN A 366 1.88 32.58 31.82
C ASN A 366 0.49 32.68 31.16
N ASP A 367 0.40 33.21 29.93
CA ASP A 367 -0.87 33.37 29.25
C ASP A 367 -1.26 32.08 28.51
N MET A 368 -2.48 31.60 28.74
CA MET A 368 -3.05 30.53 27.92
C MET A 368 -3.19 31.04 26.48
N VAL A 369 -2.33 30.54 25.59
CA VAL A 369 -2.37 30.86 24.16
C VAL A 369 -3.72 30.41 23.60
N LYS A 370 -4.67 31.34 23.44
CA LYS A 370 -5.88 31.09 22.65
C LYS A 370 -5.44 30.81 21.22
N GLU A 371 -5.77 29.61 20.73
CA GLU A 371 -5.53 29.18 19.35
C GLU A 371 -6.15 30.20 18.38
N ASN A 372 -5.33 31.08 17.80
CA ASN A 372 -5.78 31.88 16.68
C ASN A 372 -4.73 31.90 15.57
N LYS A 373 -5.14 31.22 14.49
CA LYS A 373 -4.76 31.29 13.08
C LYS A 373 -3.26 31.41 12.73
N LYS A 374 -2.76 30.29 12.19
CA LYS A 374 -1.71 30.14 11.16
C LYS A 374 -0.68 31.27 11.12
N ASN A 375 0.31 31.18 12.00
CA ASN A 375 1.60 31.84 11.78
C ASN A 375 2.53 30.83 11.08
N PRO A 376 3.04 31.10 9.86
CA PRO A 376 3.88 30.15 9.11
C PRO A 376 5.19 29.78 9.80
N TYR A 377 5.60 30.51 10.84
CA TYR A 377 6.84 30.28 11.58
C TYR A 377 6.66 29.59 12.95
N ASN A 378 5.44 29.22 13.34
CA ASN A 378 5.16 28.62 14.66
C ASN A 378 5.65 29.43 15.88
N ILE A 379 6.07 30.68 15.71
CA ILE A 379 6.48 31.54 16.82
C ILE A 379 5.23 32.22 17.39
N LYS A 380 4.86 31.81 18.60
CA LYS A 380 3.75 32.35 19.39
C LYS A 380 4.27 33.51 20.23
N ILE A 381 4.37 34.70 19.66
CA ILE A 381 4.78 35.91 20.38
C ILE A 381 3.54 36.76 20.70
N ASN A 382 3.38 37.14 21.98
CA ASN A 382 2.35 38.09 22.41
C ASN A 382 2.74 39.52 21.97
N LYS A 383 1.76 40.39 21.72
CA LYS A 383 1.97 41.79 21.27
C LYS A 383 2.90 42.61 22.18
N ASN A 384 2.95 42.31 23.48
CA ASN A 384 3.82 43.02 24.41
C ASN A 384 5.30 42.59 24.30
N ASP A 385 5.59 41.34 23.93
CA ASP A 385 6.96 40.82 23.89
C ASP A 385 7.73 41.26 22.65
N PHE A 386 7.03 41.50 21.53
CA PHE A 386 7.64 42.03 20.31
C PHE A 386 8.10 43.49 20.48
N ASN A 387 7.35 44.30 21.24
CA ASN A 387 7.68 45.71 21.45
C ASN A 387 8.90 45.92 22.36
N ILE A 388 9.21 44.98 23.26
CA ILE A 388 10.41 45.06 24.11
C ILE A 388 11.68 44.71 23.32
N MET A 389 11.58 43.82 22.33
CA MET A 389 12.70 43.51 21.42
C MET A 389 12.98 44.62 20.39
N SER A 390 12.02 45.52 20.13
CA SER A 390 12.17 46.62 19.15
C SER A 390 12.73 47.92 19.73
N GLN A 391 12.90 48.02 21.05
CA GLN A 391 13.37 49.24 21.73
C GLN A 391 14.83 49.19 22.21
N ASN A 392 15.59 48.14 21.83
CA ASN A 392 17.05 48.09 22.01
C ASN A 392 17.78 48.02 20.67
#